data_AF-A0A1E3HH36-F1
#
_entry.id   AF-A0A1E3HH36-F1
#
_cell.length_a   1.000
_cell.length_b   1.000
_cell.length_c   1.000
_cell.angle_alpha   90.00
_cell.angle_beta   90.00
_cell.angle_gamma   90.00
#
_symmetry.space_group_name_H-M   'P 1'
#
loop_
_entity.id
_entity.type
_entity.pdbx_description
1 polymer ?
#
loop_
_entity_poly.entity_id
_entity_poly.type
_entity_poly.pdbx_seq_one_letter_code
_entity_poly.pdbx_strand_id
1 'polypeptide(L)'
;MSLLAPGAKCAACPLVDFLPLECSSCCLLFCSSHVHAHDPCSSSVTPSKKPGKLERGVSMCEHKGCRNESIQSIAGVTGEDDGKRIARGVNCLGCGGVFCATHRAQTSHSCSSPLIHNARHDAFLDRRTKAQELISKQFPGHRDLPERRLPQQRDVVKMPKLEGRSQPEPLPAKSDSLEEPRKTKTKTKAEKLWDIHLRKVKSTATSLGHGSEIPLEEKKFFEWDVDLDGEKVKRWQGTGKWDGKLRRAWVGNDTPVGKMADLIIAQAKVPRPVGQRFSILQLYQKPDGPPTCLSLTLSHTAGQTITEGASLILVKDDQV
;
A
#
# COMPACT_ATOMS: atom_id res chain seq x y z
N MET A 1 14.52 11.33 -11.63
CA MET A 1 14.15 11.46 -10.21
C MET A 1 15.45 11.59 -9.42
N SER A 2 15.85 12.81 -9.08
CA SER A 2 17.07 13.03 -8.28
C SER A 2 16.81 12.49 -6.86
N LEU A 3 17.70 11.67 -6.32
CA LEU A 3 17.58 11.20 -4.94
C LEU A 3 17.87 12.40 -4.03
N LEU A 4 16.82 12.93 -3.40
CA LEU A 4 16.91 14.07 -2.50
C LEU A 4 17.75 13.72 -1.27
N ALA A 5 18.51 14.69 -0.78
CA ALA A 5 19.36 14.51 0.40
C ALA A 5 18.48 14.18 1.64
N PRO A 6 18.73 13.06 2.33
CA PRO A 6 18.01 12.71 3.55
C PRO A 6 18.13 13.82 4.59
N GLY A 7 16.99 14.24 5.17
CA GLY A 7 16.95 15.30 6.18
C GLY A 7 16.73 16.71 5.62
N ALA A 8 16.03 16.84 4.49
CA ALA A 8 15.60 18.15 4.01
C ALA A 8 14.41 18.69 4.82
N LYS A 9 14.31 20.01 4.93
CA LYS A 9 13.21 20.70 5.61
C LYS A 9 12.01 20.83 4.69
N CYS A 10 10.82 20.65 5.27
CA CYS A 10 9.59 21.04 4.60
C CYS A 10 9.57 22.57 4.37
N ALA A 11 9.12 23.03 3.20
CA ALA A 11 8.98 24.45 2.89
C ALA A 11 7.85 25.12 3.71
N ALA A 12 6.86 24.35 4.15
CA ALA A 12 5.70 24.84 4.88
C ALA A 12 5.82 24.73 6.41
N CYS A 13 6.70 23.88 6.94
CA CYS A 13 6.81 23.64 8.38
C CYS A 13 8.26 23.34 8.81
N PRO A 14 8.61 23.47 10.10
CA PRO A 14 9.97 23.22 10.58
C PRO A 14 10.34 21.73 10.64
N LEU A 15 9.47 20.82 10.20
CA LEU A 15 9.74 19.39 10.23
C LEU A 15 10.84 19.01 9.22
N VAL A 16 11.83 18.26 9.70
CA VAL A 16 12.86 17.62 8.89
C VAL A 16 12.37 16.24 8.52
N ASP A 17 12.08 16.02 7.24
CA ASP A 17 11.63 14.72 6.75
C ASP A 17 12.83 13.92 6.22
N PHE A 18 12.84 12.61 6.48
CA PHE A 18 13.86 11.70 5.95
C PHE A 18 13.54 11.25 4.52
N LEU A 19 12.29 11.42 4.07
CA LEU A 19 11.87 11.28 2.67
C LEU A 19 11.09 12.55 2.24
N PRO A 20 11.78 13.69 2.03
CA PRO A 20 11.13 14.88 1.51
C PRO A 20 10.51 14.60 0.14
N LEU A 21 9.29 15.06 -0.07
CA LEU A 21 8.57 14.94 -1.34
C LEU A 21 8.70 16.24 -2.11
N GLU A 22 9.23 16.16 -3.33
CA GLU A 22 9.32 17.30 -4.24
C GLU A 22 7.99 17.49 -4.96
N CYS A 23 7.44 18.70 -4.91
CA CYS A 23 6.30 19.05 -5.74
C CYS A 23 6.75 19.21 -7.19
N SER A 24 6.13 18.47 -8.12
CA SER A 24 6.45 18.53 -9.55
C SER A 24 6.21 19.90 -10.19
N SER A 25 5.40 20.75 -9.56
CA SER A 25 5.00 22.04 -10.11
C SER A 25 5.88 23.19 -9.64
N CYS A 26 6.37 23.18 -8.39
CA CYS A 26 7.21 24.25 -7.84
C CYS A 26 8.62 23.83 -7.41
N CYS A 27 8.96 22.54 -7.51
CA CYS A 27 10.24 21.96 -7.12
C CYS A 27 10.65 22.23 -5.65
N LEU A 28 9.69 22.59 -4.78
CA LEU A 28 9.91 22.74 -3.34
C LEU A 28 9.71 21.39 -2.63
N LEU A 29 10.43 21.24 -1.51
CA LEU A 29 10.40 20.03 -0.69
C LEU A 29 9.37 20.16 0.42
N PHE A 30 8.51 19.16 0.56
CA PHE A 30 7.48 19.10 1.59
C PHE A 30 7.53 17.77 2.34
N CYS A 31 7.03 17.75 3.59
CA CYS A 31 6.74 16.50 4.28
C CYS A 31 5.43 15.89 3.78
N SER A 32 5.18 14.62 4.12
CA SER A 32 4.00 13.86 3.66
C SER A 32 2.65 14.53 3.93
N SER A 33 2.53 15.32 4.99
CA SER A 33 1.30 16.06 5.33
C SER A 33 1.12 17.33 4.50
N HIS A 34 2.21 18.03 4.16
CA HIS A 34 2.14 19.34 3.52
C HIS A 34 2.23 19.28 1.99
N VAL A 35 2.75 18.19 1.42
CA VAL A 35 2.80 18.04 -0.04
C VAL A 35 1.41 18.07 -0.68
N HIS A 36 0.36 17.63 0.03
CA HIS A 36 -1.01 17.60 -0.50
C HIS A 36 -1.83 18.84 -0.12
N ALA A 37 -1.41 19.58 0.90
CA ALA A 37 -2.13 20.73 1.43
C ALA A 37 -1.56 22.07 0.94
N HIS A 38 -0.42 22.07 0.25
CA HIS A 38 0.10 23.29 -0.35
C HIS A 38 -0.84 23.70 -1.50
N ASP A 39 -1.28 24.95 -1.47
CA ASP A 39 -2.16 25.53 -2.47
C ASP A 39 -1.54 25.39 -3.88
N PRO A 40 -2.38 25.34 -4.94
CA PRO A 40 -1.91 25.20 -6.30
C PRO A 40 -0.79 26.21 -6.53
N CYS A 41 0.33 25.72 -7.07
CA CYS A 41 1.55 26.47 -7.32
C CYS A 41 1.26 27.67 -8.24
N SER A 42 0.68 28.73 -7.68
CA SER A 42 0.42 29.98 -8.38
C SER A 42 1.78 30.61 -8.63
N SER A 43 2.22 30.40 -9.86
CA SER A 43 3.36 31.03 -10.50
C SER A 43 3.47 32.49 -10.08
N SER A 44 4.67 32.89 -9.65
CA SER A 44 5.03 34.18 -9.06
C SER A 44 4.93 34.27 -7.53
N VAL A 45 5.60 33.37 -6.81
CA VAL A 45 6.20 33.75 -5.53
C VAL A 45 7.57 34.33 -5.84
N THR A 46 7.66 35.66 -5.97
CA THR A 46 8.96 36.36 -5.81
C THR A 46 9.57 35.86 -4.50
N PRO A 47 10.84 35.43 -4.47
CA PRO A 47 11.46 34.87 -3.26
C PRO A 47 11.28 35.85 -2.11
N SER A 48 10.33 35.54 -1.24
CA SER A 48 9.95 36.43 -0.15
C SER A 48 11.18 36.63 0.72
N LYS A 49 11.41 37.89 1.07
CA LYS A 49 12.56 38.40 1.80
C LYS A 49 12.98 37.41 2.89
N LYS A 50 14.27 37.02 2.82
CA LYS A 50 15.06 36.25 3.80
C LYS A 50 14.26 36.01 5.09
N PRO A 51 13.86 34.76 5.41
CA PRO A 51 13.21 34.49 6.69
C PRO A 51 14.07 35.14 7.76
N GLY A 52 13.44 35.99 8.59
CA GLY A 52 14.16 36.83 9.56
C GLY A 52 15.25 36.02 10.22
N LYS A 53 16.45 36.60 10.32
CA LYS A 53 17.58 36.05 11.08
C LYS A 53 17.14 35.88 12.54
N LEU A 54 16.38 34.83 12.81
CA LEU A 54 16.41 34.17 14.10
C LEU A 54 17.87 33.72 14.19
N GLU A 55 18.61 34.30 15.13
CA GLU A 55 19.94 33.85 15.50
C GLU A 55 19.80 32.43 16.04
N ARG A 56 19.71 31.46 15.12
CA ARG A 56 19.70 30.05 15.43
C ARG A 56 21.13 29.70 15.75
N GLY A 57 21.38 29.24 16.97
CA GLY A 57 22.68 28.69 17.33
C GLY A 57 23.06 27.60 16.33
N VAL A 58 24.10 27.84 15.53
CA VAL A 58 24.62 26.86 14.59
C VAL A 58 25.43 25.84 15.39
N SER A 59 24.79 24.75 15.80
CA SER A 59 25.49 23.60 16.38
C SER A 59 26.01 22.68 15.28
N MET A 60 27.31 22.42 15.30
CA MET A 60 28.00 21.54 14.36
C MET A 60 27.96 20.09 14.87
N CYS A 61 28.10 19.12 13.96
CA CYS A 61 28.25 17.72 14.33
C CYS A 61 29.50 17.50 15.19
N GLU A 62 29.37 16.80 16.32
CA GLU A 62 30.48 16.49 17.24
C GLU A 62 31.41 15.37 16.74
N HIS A 63 31.15 14.81 15.56
CA HIS A 63 32.04 13.78 14.99
C HIS A 63 33.33 14.42 14.47
N LYS A 64 34.48 13.85 14.84
CA LYS A 64 35.81 14.37 14.47
C LYS A 64 35.93 14.56 12.96
N GLY A 65 36.18 15.79 12.52
CA GLY A 65 36.34 16.15 11.11
C GLY A 65 35.05 16.36 10.32
N CYS A 66 33.88 16.22 10.94
CA CYS A 66 32.61 16.51 10.28
C CYS A 66 32.31 18.01 10.30
N ARG A 67 32.04 18.61 9.13
CA ARG A 67 31.63 20.01 8.98
C ARG A 67 30.12 20.17 8.73
N ASN A 68 29.34 19.11 8.90
CA ASN A 68 27.90 19.17 8.69
C ASN A 68 27.20 19.76 9.91
N GLU A 69 26.13 20.51 9.64
CA GLU A 69 25.21 21.00 10.66
C GLU A 69 24.54 19.83 11.40
N SER A 70 24.33 20.02 12.71
CA SER A 70 23.66 19.02 13.51
C SER A 70 22.14 18.98 13.21
N ILE A 71 21.48 17.88 13.53
CA ILE A 71 20.02 17.78 13.34
C ILE A 71 19.28 18.85 14.19
N GLN A 72 19.85 19.24 15.32
CA GLN A 72 19.28 20.28 16.19
C GLN A 72 19.34 21.68 15.55
N SER A 73 20.47 22.05 14.95
CA SER A 73 20.60 23.36 14.27
C SER A 73 19.68 23.45 13.07
N ILE A 74 19.52 22.34 12.34
CA ILE A 74 18.57 22.20 11.24
C ILE A 74 17.13 22.37 11.75
N ALA A 75 16.75 21.74 12.87
CA ALA A 75 15.41 21.85 13.44
C ALA A 75 15.08 23.23 14.05
N GLY A 76 16.07 24.07 14.33
CA GLY A 76 15.87 25.46 14.76
C GLY A 76 15.37 25.63 16.20
N VAL A 77 15.74 24.73 17.11
CA VAL A 77 15.35 24.76 18.52
C VAL A 77 16.49 25.38 19.35
N THR A 78 16.49 26.71 19.51
CA THR A 78 17.43 27.41 20.42
C THR A 78 16.71 28.47 21.26
N GLY A 79 15.61 28.08 21.91
CA GLY A 79 14.93 28.92 22.91
C GLY A 79 14.53 28.09 24.12
N GLU A 80 14.78 28.64 25.32
CA GLU A 80 14.40 28.11 26.65
C GLU A 80 12.87 28.21 26.87
N ASP A 81 12.08 27.78 25.90
CA ASP A 81 10.61 27.82 26.01
C ASP A 81 10.12 26.49 26.61
N ASP A 82 9.70 26.59 27.88
CA ASP A 82 9.60 25.50 28.86
C ASP A 82 8.44 24.50 28.68
N GLY A 83 7.82 24.43 27.51
CA GLY A 83 6.59 23.64 27.36
C GLY A 83 6.31 23.13 25.95
N LYS A 84 6.58 21.85 25.72
CA LYS A 84 5.97 21.04 24.64
C LYS A 84 6.37 21.37 23.19
N ARG A 85 7.65 21.64 22.91
CA ARG A 85 8.15 21.53 21.53
C ARG A 85 8.57 20.08 21.23
N ILE A 86 7.93 19.47 20.22
CA ILE A 86 8.08 18.08 19.78
C ILE A 86 9.50 17.76 19.27
N ALA A 87 10.32 18.78 19.00
CA ALA A 87 11.69 18.65 18.52
C ALA A 87 12.75 18.71 19.63
N ARG A 88 12.46 18.19 20.84
CA ARG A 88 13.52 17.98 21.86
C ARG A 88 14.62 17.10 21.26
N GLY A 89 15.86 17.56 21.47
CA GLY A 89 17.06 17.22 20.71
C GLY A 89 17.21 15.75 20.33
N VAL A 90 17.49 15.51 19.05
CA VAL A 90 17.96 14.22 18.54
C VAL A 90 19.42 14.03 18.97
N ASN A 91 19.63 13.87 20.27
CA ASN A 91 20.92 13.56 20.85
C ASN A 91 21.11 12.05 20.84
N CYS A 92 22.36 11.62 20.77
CA CYS A 92 22.64 10.21 21.01
C CYS A 92 22.22 9.86 22.44
N LEU A 93 21.32 8.89 22.61
CA LEU A 93 20.90 8.41 23.94
C LEU A 93 22.04 7.81 24.77
N GLY A 94 23.12 7.40 24.09
CA GLY A 94 24.33 6.91 24.74
C GLY A 94 25.19 8.06 25.27
N CYS A 95 25.91 8.73 24.38
CA CYS A 95 26.91 9.73 24.77
C CYS A 95 26.36 11.15 24.98
N GLY A 96 25.07 11.38 24.69
CA GLY A 96 24.46 12.71 24.75
C GLY A 96 24.85 13.67 23.62
N GLY A 97 25.79 13.26 22.76
CA GLY A 97 26.35 14.13 21.72
C GLY A 97 25.39 14.51 20.61
N VAL A 98 25.67 15.63 19.96
CA VAL A 98 24.87 16.20 18.88
C VAL A 98 25.51 15.89 17.52
N PHE A 99 24.76 15.20 16.65
CA PHE A 99 25.29 14.71 15.37
C PHE A 99 24.42 15.13 14.18
N CYS A 100 25.01 15.15 12.98
CA CYS A 100 24.29 15.31 11.72
C CYS A 100 23.56 14.00 11.32
N ALA A 101 22.74 14.06 10.28
CA ALA A 101 21.94 12.90 9.81
C ALA A 101 22.78 11.66 9.48
N THR A 102 24.02 11.83 9.01
CA THR A 102 24.94 10.73 8.67
C THR A 102 25.61 10.11 9.89
N HIS A 103 25.87 10.90 10.95
CA HIS A 103 26.58 10.46 12.16
C HIS A 103 25.65 10.20 13.35
N ARG A 104 24.34 10.32 13.20
CA ARG A 104 23.36 10.10 14.29
C ARG A 104 23.37 8.69 14.88
N ALA A 105 23.77 7.68 14.09
CA ALA A 105 23.85 6.30 14.56
C ALA A 105 25.09 6.09 15.44
N GLN A 106 24.97 5.30 16.52
CA GLN A 106 26.07 5.04 17.46
C GLN A 106 27.31 4.44 16.79
N THR A 107 27.10 3.60 15.79
CA THR A 107 28.17 2.99 14.98
C THR A 107 28.90 4.01 14.11
N SER A 108 28.25 5.11 13.75
CA SER A 108 28.81 6.11 12.82
C SER A 108 29.69 7.15 13.52
N HIS A 109 29.60 7.31 14.84
CA HIS A 109 30.38 8.31 15.57
C HIS A 109 31.27 7.74 16.68
N SER A 110 31.47 6.41 16.71
CA SER A 110 32.24 5.73 17.77
C SER A 110 31.73 6.10 19.16
N CYS A 111 30.43 5.90 19.39
CA CYS A 111 29.78 6.21 20.67
C CYS A 111 30.52 5.54 21.83
N SER A 112 30.75 6.28 22.92
CA SER A 112 31.39 5.76 24.14
C SER A 112 30.47 4.81 24.94
N SER A 113 29.16 4.95 24.77
CA SER A 113 28.18 4.10 25.44
C SER A 113 28.05 2.75 24.74
N PRO A 114 27.68 1.68 25.49
CA PRO A 114 27.37 0.40 24.88
C PRO A 114 26.32 0.59 23.79
N LEU A 115 26.49 -0.14 22.69
CA LEU A 115 25.54 -0.10 21.59
C LEU A 115 24.16 -0.41 22.16
N ILE A 116 23.24 0.54 22.03
CA ILE A 116 21.83 0.33 22.36
C ILE A 116 21.33 -0.59 21.24
N HIS A 117 21.50 -1.88 21.49
CA HIS A 117 21.14 -2.95 20.57
C HIS A 117 19.65 -2.81 20.26
N ASN A 118 19.36 -2.29 19.08
CA ASN A 118 18.02 -2.41 18.52
C ASN A 118 17.86 -3.90 18.28
N ALA A 119 17.03 -4.58 19.07
CA ALA A 119 16.66 -5.99 18.85
C ALA A 119 16.30 -6.28 17.37
N ARG A 120 15.81 -5.24 16.66
CA ARG A 120 15.57 -5.25 15.21
C ARG A 120 16.83 -5.42 14.35
N HIS A 121 17.95 -4.76 14.70
CA HIS A 121 19.22 -4.87 13.99
C HIS A 121 19.88 -6.23 14.23
N ASP A 122 19.86 -6.72 15.47
CA ASP A 122 20.39 -8.06 15.78
C ASP A 122 19.58 -9.15 15.08
N ALA A 123 18.25 -9.06 15.14
CA ALA A 123 17.37 -9.94 14.37
C ALA A 123 17.56 -9.82 12.84
N PHE A 124 18.06 -8.68 12.35
CA PHE A 124 18.42 -8.53 10.95
C PHE A 124 19.76 -9.23 10.63
N LEU A 125 20.78 -9.06 11.47
CA LEU A 125 22.06 -9.75 11.33
C LEU A 125 21.87 -11.27 11.40
N ASP A 126 21.09 -11.77 12.35
CA ASP A 126 20.77 -13.19 12.48
C ASP A 126 20.03 -13.75 11.26
N ARG A 127 19.09 -12.98 10.68
CA ARG A 127 18.42 -13.40 9.44
C ARG A 127 19.38 -13.42 8.26
N ARG A 128 20.30 -12.44 8.18
CA ARG A 128 21.30 -12.37 7.12
C ARG A 128 22.29 -13.54 7.20
N THR A 129 22.79 -13.86 8.40
CA THR A 129 23.70 -14.99 8.60
C THR A 129 23.03 -16.32 8.29
N LYS A 130 21.82 -16.57 8.81
CA LYS A 130 21.03 -17.77 8.48
C LYS A 130 20.74 -17.89 6.98
N ALA A 131 20.40 -16.79 6.31
CA ALA A 131 20.19 -16.79 4.87
C ALA A 131 21.47 -17.14 4.10
N GLN A 132 22.63 -16.60 4.52
CA GLN A 132 23.92 -16.94 3.93
C GLN A 132 24.29 -18.41 4.14
N GLU A 133 23.99 -18.97 5.31
CA GLU A 133 24.19 -20.39 5.60
C GLU A 133 23.25 -21.30 4.78
N LEU A 134 22.00 -20.90 4.58
CA LEU A 134 21.07 -21.65 3.74
C LEU A 134 21.51 -21.62 2.27
N ILE A 135 21.95 -20.46 1.78
CA ILE A 135 22.46 -20.31 0.41
C ILE A 135 23.73 -21.15 0.23
N SER A 136 24.67 -21.14 1.18
CA SER A 136 25.88 -21.95 1.07
C SER A 136 25.61 -23.45 1.11
N LYS A 137 24.59 -23.88 1.87
CA LYS A 137 24.16 -25.29 1.92
C LYS A 137 23.42 -25.73 0.65
N GLN A 138 22.52 -24.90 0.11
CA GLN A 138 21.69 -25.25 -1.05
C GLN A 138 22.42 -25.06 -2.39
N PHE A 139 23.39 -24.15 -2.46
CA PHE A 139 24.08 -23.78 -3.70
C PHE A 139 25.62 -23.84 -3.54
N PRO A 140 26.20 -25.06 -3.40
CA PRO A 140 27.65 -25.22 -3.40
C PRO A 140 28.23 -24.73 -4.74
N GLY A 141 29.10 -23.71 -4.69
CA GLY A 141 29.66 -23.04 -5.88
C GLY A 141 29.11 -21.64 -6.19
N HIS A 142 28.11 -21.15 -5.44
CA HIS A 142 27.59 -19.78 -5.65
C HIS A 142 28.60 -18.67 -5.28
N ARG A 143 29.63 -18.97 -4.49
CA ARG A 143 30.63 -17.96 -4.09
C ARG A 143 31.54 -17.51 -5.23
N ASP A 144 31.79 -18.39 -6.21
CA ASP A 144 32.72 -18.14 -7.30
C ASP A 144 32.01 -17.73 -8.60
N LEU A 145 30.68 -17.77 -8.62
CA LEU A 145 29.91 -17.24 -9.73
C LEU A 145 30.00 -15.71 -9.70
N PRO A 146 30.53 -15.06 -10.76
CA PRO A 146 30.51 -13.61 -10.85
C PRO A 146 29.07 -13.15 -10.70
N GLU A 147 28.84 -12.25 -9.75
CA GLU A 147 27.51 -11.73 -9.44
C GLU A 147 26.87 -11.29 -10.76
N ARG A 148 25.80 -12.00 -11.16
CA ARG A 148 25.08 -11.68 -12.39
C ARG A 148 24.44 -10.31 -12.17
N ARG A 149 25.15 -9.26 -12.57
CA ARG A 149 24.61 -7.92 -12.57
C ARG A 149 23.32 -7.97 -13.38
N LEU A 150 22.24 -7.47 -12.79
CA LEU A 150 21.00 -7.26 -13.52
C LEU A 150 21.37 -6.56 -14.83
N PRO A 151 20.92 -7.05 -16.00
CA PRO A 151 21.22 -6.41 -17.26
C PRO A 151 20.84 -4.93 -17.12
N GLN A 152 21.75 -4.03 -17.49
CA GLN A 152 21.48 -2.60 -17.43
C GLN A 152 20.16 -2.37 -18.14
N GLN A 153 19.18 -1.88 -17.38
CA GLN A 153 17.84 -1.63 -17.89
C GLN A 153 17.98 -0.50 -18.90
N ARG A 154 18.14 -0.85 -20.18
CA ARG A 154 18.03 0.10 -21.28
C ARG A 154 16.58 0.50 -21.32
N ASP A 155 16.29 1.77 -21.09
CA ASP A 155 14.97 2.33 -21.34
C ASP A 155 14.61 2.02 -22.79
N VAL A 156 13.71 1.07 -22.98
CA VAL A 156 13.19 0.74 -24.30
C VAL A 156 12.29 1.90 -24.66
N VAL A 157 12.87 2.88 -25.36
CA VAL A 157 12.12 3.89 -26.10
C VAL A 157 11.25 3.11 -27.07
N LYS A 158 9.97 2.98 -26.72
CA LYS A 158 8.97 2.24 -27.47
C LYS A 158 8.75 2.98 -28.79
N MET A 159 9.54 2.64 -29.81
CA MET A 159 9.33 3.22 -31.14
C MET A 159 7.92 2.86 -31.60
N PRO A 160 7.17 3.83 -32.16
CA PRO A 160 5.82 3.60 -32.63
C PRO A 160 5.82 2.48 -33.67
N LYS A 161 5.01 1.46 -33.39
CA LYS A 161 4.86 0.26 -34.21
C LYS A 161 4.19 0.67 -35.52
N LEU A 162 4.98 0.82 -36.58
CA LEU A 162 4.48 0.88 -37.95
C LEU A 162 3.83 -0.47 -38.27
N GLU A 163 2.52 -0.45 -38.44
CA GLU A 163 1.72 -1.57 -38.89
C GLU A 163 2.08 -1.87 -40.34
N GLY A 164 2.59 -3.08 -40.60
CA GLY A 164 2.94 -3.49 -41.94
C GLY A 164 3.89 -4.66 -41.97
N ARG A 165 3.46 -5.84 -41.49
CA ARG A 165 4.00 -7.09 -42.05
C ARG A 165 3.07 -8.27 -41.87
N SER A 166 2.88 -8.92 -43.00
CA SER A 166 2.12 -10.10 -43.35
C SER A 166 2.31 -11.30 -42.40
N GLN A 167 1.21 -12.00 -42.20
CA GLN A 167 1.14 -13.34 -41.62
C GLN A 167 2.02 -14.33 -42.42
N PRO A 168 2.76 -15.23 -41.76
CA PRO A 168 3.20 -16.48 -42.39
C PRO A 168 2.13 -17.57 -42.26
N GLU A 169 1.96 -18.32 -43.35
CA GLU A 169 1.14 -19.52 -43.48
C GLU A 169 1.48 -20.62 -42.46
N PRO A 170 0.50 -21.46 -42.06
CA PRO A 170 0.71 -22.61 -41.21
C PRO A 170 1.10 -23.87 -42.02
N LEU A 171 2.17 -24.55 -41.60
CA LEU A 171 2.57 -25.87 -42.10
C LEU A 171 1.76 -27.01 -41.44
N PRO A 172 1.61 -28.18 -42.12
CA PRO A 172 0.74 -29.26 -41.68
C PRO A 172 1.38 -30.18 -40.63
N ALA A 173 0.49 -30.81 -39.88
CA ALA A 173 0.71 -31.63 -38.69
C ALA A 173 1.49 -32.93 -38.93
N LYS A 174 2.23 -33.36 -37.90
CA LYS A 174 2.56 -34.76 -37.65
C LYS A 174 1.92 -35.23 -36.36
N SER A 175 1.16 -36.31 -36.51
CA SER A 175 0.54 -37.17 -35.52
C SER A 175 1.60 -38.05 -34.83
N ASP A 176 1.60 -38.09 -33.49
CA ASP A 176 1.47 -39.32 -32.70
C ASP A 176 1.80 -39.07 -31.23
N SER A 177 0.82 -39.34 -30.35
CA SER A 177 0.93 -39.95 -29.00
C SER A 177 -0.22 -39.50 -28.10
N LEU A 178 -0.99 -40.50 -27.66
CA LEU A 178 -2.18 -40.43 -26.82
C LEU A 178 -1.86 -40.01 -25.37
N GLU A 179 -1.99 -38.73 -25.07
CA GLU A 179 -2.61 -38.22 -23.84
C GLU A 179 -3.32 -36.94 -24.26
N GLU A 180 -4.65 -36.87 -24.13
CA GLU A 180 -5.41 -35.68 -24.57
C GLU A 180 -4.83 -34.42 -23.92
N PRO A 181 -4.15 -33.54 -24.68
CA PRO A 181 -3.66 -32.30 -24.11
C PRO A 181 -4.90 -31.50 -23.76
N ARG A 182 -5.14 -31.28 -22.46
CA ARG A 182 -6.18 -30.36 -21.97
C ARG A 182 -5.90 -29.01 -22.63
N LYS A 183 -6.58 -28.74 -23.75
CA LYS A 183 -6.43 -27.50 -24.51
C LYS A 183 -6.70 -26.37 -23.54
N THR A 184 -5.64 -25.69 -23.10
CA THR A 184 -5.74 -24.56 -22.18
C THR A 184 -6.49 -23.49 -22.92
N LYS A 185 -7.81 -23.39 -22.67
CA LYS A 185 -8.66 -22.37 -23.26
C LYS A 185 -7.99 -21.02 -22.98
N THR A 186 -7.63 -20.31 -24.03
CA THR A 186 -7.03 -18.98 -23.92
C THR A 186 -8.04 -18.08 -23.22
N LYS A 187 -7.74 -17.70 -21.97
CA LYS A 187 -8.63 -16.84 -21.17
C LYS A 187 -8.98 -15.56 -21.92
N THR A 188 -10.25 -15.17 -21.92
CA THR A 188 -10.69 -13.91 -22.53
C THR A 188 -10.06 -12.71 -21.80
N LYS A 189 -10.08 -11.53 -22.42
CA LYS A 189 -9.59 -10.31 -21.78
C LYS A 189 -10.39 -10.00 -20.50
N ALA A 190 -11.70 -10.23 -20.50
CA ALA A 190 -12.55 -10.02 -19.34
C ALA A 190 -12.24 -11.01 -18.21
N GLU A 191 -12.00 -12.29 -18.52
CA GLU A 191 -11.56 -13.28 -17.53
C GLU A 191 -10.22 -12.91 -16.89
N LYS A 192 -9.25 -12.42 -17.67
CA LYS A 192 -7.97 -11.94 -17.13
C LYS A 192 -8.15 -10.73 -16.22
N LEU A 193 -9.03 -9.79 -16.57
CA LEU A 193 -9.36 -8.64 -15.71
C LEU A 193 -10.05 -9.09 -14.42
N TRP A 194 -10.93 -10.08 -14.51
CA TRP A 194 -11.59 -10.69 -13.37
C TRP A 194 -10.60 -11.38 -12.43
N ASP A 195 -9.63 -12.14 -12.96
CA ASP A 195 -8.56 -12.74 -12.15
C ASP A 195 -7.73 -11.68 -11.41
N ILE A 196 -7.44 -10.54 -12.05
CA ILE A 196 -6.74 -9.41 -11.42
C ILE A 196 -7.59 -8.79 -10.31
N HIS A 197 -8.90 -8.62 -10.56
CA HIS A 197 -9.85 -8.13 -9.56
C HIS A 197 -9.88 -9.06 -8.34
N LEU A 198 -10.06 -10.36 -8.54
CA LEU A 198 -10.04 -11.36 -7.46
C LEU A 198 -8.75 -11.31 -6.65
N ARG A 199 -7.59 -11.21 -7.32
CA ARG A 199 -6.30 -11.09 -6.62
C ARG A 199 -6.24 -9.83 -5.75
N LYS A 200 -6.74 -8.70 -6.25
CA LYS A 200 -6.80 -7.43 -5.51
C LYS A 200 -7.74 -7.52 -4.32
N VAL A 201 -8.91 -8.15 -4.48
CA VAL A 201 -9.84 -8.38 -3.38
C VAL A 201 -9.17 -9.24 -2.30
N LYS A 202 -8.59 -10.38 -2.67
CA LYS A 202 -7.89 -11.28 -1.72
C LYS A 202 -6.75 -10.60 -0.97
N SER A 203 -5.92 -9.81 -1.66
CA SER A 203 -4.73 -9.21 -1.05
C SER A 203 -5.01 -8.02 -0.14
N THR A 204 -6.20 -7.41 -0.24
CA THR A 204 -6.54 -6.20 0.54
C THR A 204 -7.77 -6.38 1.43
N ALA A 205 -8.37 -7.57 1.45
CA ALA A 205 -9.50 -7.88 2.30
C ALA A 205 -9.09 -8.02 3.77
N THR A 206 -9.90 -7.42 4.64
CA THR A 206 -9.80 -7.59 6.10
C THR A 206 -10.88 -8.55 6.60
N SER A 207 -10.70 -9.17 7.77
CA SER A 207 -11.78 -9.98 8.36
C SER A 207 -13.03 -9.12 8.62
N LEU A 208 -14.22 -9.60 8.22
CA LEU A 208 -15.49 -8.91 8.53
C LEU A 208 -15.91 -9.06 10.01
N GLY A 209 -15.24 -9.93 10.78
CA GLY A 209 -15.52 -10.15 12.20
C GLY A 209 -14.28 -10.50 13.02
N HIS A 210 -14.48 -10.80 14.29
CA HIS A 210 -13.42 -11.33 15.16
C HIS A 210 -13.38 -12.85 14.95
N GLY A 211 -12.48 -13.28 14.08
CA GLY A 211 -12.32 -14.69 13.71
C GLY A 211 -10.93 -15.18 14.05
N SER A 212 -10.87 -16.44 14.47
CA SER A 212 -9.67 -17.26 14.51
C SER A 212 -8.99 -17.33 13.13
N GLU A 213 -7.74 -17.79 13.08
CA GLU A 213 -7.05 -18.04 11.82
C GLU A 213 -7.76 -19.14 11.02
N ILE A 214 -8.66 -18.73 10.12
CA ILE A 214 -9.32 -19.64 9.16
C ILE A 214 -8.33 -19.94 8.01
N PRO A 215 -8.24 -21.19 7.52
CA PRO A 215 -7.51 -21.53 6.29
C PRO A 215 -7.93 -20.68 5.08
N LEU A 216 -7.06 -20.53 4.08
CA LEU A 216 -7.35 -19.65 2.94
C LEU A 216 -8.49 -20.18 2.05
N GLU A 217 -8.57 -21.50 1.95
CA GLU A 217 -9.54 -22.27 1.15
C GLU A 217 -10.96 -22.18 1.73
N GLU A 218 -11.05 -21.91 3.02
CA GLU A 218 -12.29 -21.75 3.76
C GLU A 218 -12.79 -20.31 3.80
N LYS A 219 -12.05 -19.36 3.19
CA LYS A 219 -12.44 -17.95 3.15
C LYS A 219 -13.23 -17.60 1.90
N LYS A 220 -14.33 -16.89 2.07
CA LYS A 220 -15.00 -16.14 1.00
C LYS A 220 -14.57 -14.69 1.01
N PHE A 221 -14.04 -14.24 -0.12
CA PHE A 221 -13.60 -12.88 -0.34
C PHE A 221 -14.62 -12.11 -1.17
N PHE A 222 -14.96 -10.90 -0.73
CA PHE A 222 -15.96 -10.06 -1.40
C PHE A 222 -15.70 -8.57 -1.12
N GLU A 223 -16.37 -7.74 -1.91
CA GLU A 223 -16.49 -6.30 -1.67
C GLU A 223 -17.83 -5.99 -1.00
N TRP A 224 -17.93 -4.93 -0.21
CA TRP A 224 -19.18 -4.56 0.44
C TRP A 224 -19.33 -3.05 0.66
N ASP A 225 -20.58 -2.59 0.73
CA ASP A 225 -20.97 -1.21 1.06
C ASP A 225 -22.41 -1.19 1.59
N VAL A 226 -22.91 -0.03 1.99
CA VAL A 226 -24.28 0.18 2.48
C VAL A 226 -25.01 1.17 1.58
N ASP A 227 -26.22 0.80 1.15
CA ASP A 227 -27.09 1.64 0.34
C ASP A 227 -28.53 1.55 0.86
N LEU A 228 -28.81 2.28 1.94
CA LEU A 228 -30.10 2.20 2.63
C LEU A 228 -31.28 2.66 1.75
N ASP A 229 -31.02 3.54 0.78
CA ASP A 229 -32.04 4.14 -0.08
C ASP A 229 -32.21 3.38 -1.41
N GLY A 230 -31.32 2.41 -1.69
CA GLY A 230 -31.35 1.60 -2.92
C GLY A 230 -31.03 2.35 -4.22
N GLU A 231 -30.71 3.64 -4.16
CA GLU A 231 -30.45 4.46 -5.35
C GLU A 231 -29.16 4.03 -6.07
N LYS A 232 -28.11 3.67 -5.33
CA LYS A 232 -26.84 3.24 -5.91
C LYS A 232 -26.97 1.87 -6.55
N VAL A 233 -27.74 0.97 -5.95
CA VAL A 233 -28.07 -0.34 -6.53
C VAL A 233 -28.81 -0.17 -7.87
N LYS A 234 -29.85 0.68 -7.92
CA LYS A 234 -30.59 0.97 -9.17
C LYS A 234 -29.68 1.55 -10.25
N ARG A 235 -28.80 2.50 -9.89
CA ARG A 235 -27.79 3.08 -10.81
C ARG A 235 -26.78 2.03 -11.29
N TRP A 236 -26.34 1.15 -10.40
CA TRP A 236 -25.42 0.06 -10.74
C TRP A 236 -26.06 -0.92 -11.74
N GLN A 237 -27.33 -1.27 -11.57
CA GLN A 237 -28.03 -2.15 -12.51
C GLN A 237 -28.08 -1.55 -13.93
N GLY A 238 -28.26 -0.22 -14.05
CA GLY A 238 -28.28 0.45 -15.36
C GLY A 238 -26.89 0.66 -15.99
N THR A 239 -25.87 0.93 -15.18
CA THR A 239 -24.53 1.34 -15.69
C THR A 239 -23.43 0.30 -15.55
N GLY A 240 -23.64 -0.72 -14.71
CA GLY A 240 -22.61 -1.67 -14.27
C GLY A 240 -21.52 -1.07 -13.37
N LYS A 241 -21.62 0.22 -13.01
CA LYS A 241 -20.58 0.93 -12.24
C LYS A 241 -21.11 1.31 -10.87
N TRP A 242 -20.37 0.93 -9.83
CA TRP A 242 -20.73 1.28 -8.46
C TRP A 242 -20.31 2.72 -8.18
N ASP A 243 -21.23 3.52 -7.64
CA ASP A 243 -20.95 4.89 -7.23
C ASP A 243 -20.67 4.95 -5.72
N GLY A 244 -19.41 4.71 -5.37
CA GLY A 244 -18.97 4.69 -3.98
C GLY A 244 -17.68 3.95 -3.76
N LYS A 245 -17.25 3.91 -2.49
CA LYS A 245 -16.03 3.21 -2.07
C LYS A 245 -16.40 1.86 -1.46
N LEU A 246 -16.29 0.81 -2.27
CA LEU A 246 -16.41 -0.56 -1.78
C LEU A 246 -15.27 -0.89 -0.80
N ARG A 247 -15.62 -1.46 0.35
CA ARG A 247 -14.70 -2.06 1.31
C ARG A 247 -14.47 -3.52 0.93
N ARG A 248 -13.31 -4.08 1.28
CA ARG A 248 -12.99 -5.48 0.97
C ARG A 248 -12.93 -6.27 2.25
N ALA A 249 -13.63 -7.39 2.28
CA ALA A 249 -13.62 -8.24 3.44
C ALA A 249 -13.62 -9.72 3.08
N TRP A 250 -13.35 -10.54 4.09
CA TRP A 250 -13.54 -11.97 4.02
C TRP A 250 -14.28 -12.51 5.26
N VAL A 251 -14.94 -13.65 5.07
CA VAL A 251 -15.60 -14.46 6.12
C VAL A 251 -15.31 -15.94 5.90
N GLY A 252 -15.54 -16.77 6.92
CA GLY A 252 -15.50 -18.23 6.76
C GLY A 252 -16.67 -18.75 5.93
N ASN A 253 -16.46 -19.84 5.20
CA ASN A 253 -17.48 -20.50 4.37
C ASN A 253 -18.72 -20.90 5.18
N ASP A 254 -18.54 -21.22 6.46
CA ASP A 254 -19.58 -21.62 7.42
C ASP A 254 -20.40 -20.45 7.97
N THR A 255 -19.98 -19.20 7.73
CA THR A 255 -20.63 -18.01 8.29
C THR A 255 -22.01 -17.81 7.65
N PRO A 256 -23.11 -17.80 8.42
CA PRO A 256 -24.44 -17.51 7.87
C PRO A 256 -24.55 -16.08 7.33
N VAL A 257 -25.28 -15.89 6.22
CA VAL A 257 -25.47 -14.57 5.59
C VAL A 257 -26.13 -13.59 6.56
N GLY A 258 -27.05 -14.02 7.41
CA GLY A 258 -27.64 -13.18 8.47
C GLY A 258 -26.60 -12.61 9.43
N LYS A 259 -25.64 -13.44 9.87
CA LYS A 259 -24.51 -12.99 10.70
C LYS A 259 -23.61 -12.01 9.94
N MET A 260 -23.44 -12.19 8.62
CA MET A 260 -22.71 -11.23 7.79
C MET A 260 -23.41 -9.88 7.72
N ALA A 261 -24.75 -9.86 7.58
CA ALA A 261 -25.53 -8.63 7.63
C ALA A 261 -25.28 -7.91 8.95
N ASP A 262 -25.30 -8.65 10.07
CA ASP A 262 -25.06 -8.09 11.39
C ASP A 262 -23.67 -7.47 11.54
N LEU A 263 -22.63 -8.15 11.01
CA LEU A 263 -21.26 -7.65 11.00
C LEU A 263 -21.10 -6.40 10.12
N ILE A 264 -21.74 -6.37 8.95
CA ILE A 264 -21.76 -5.18 8.08
C ILE A 264 -22.42 -4.00 8.78
N ILE A 265 -23.59 -4.22 9.41
CA ILE A 265 -24.29 -3.20 10.20
C ILE A 265 -23.39 -2.64 11.29
N ALA A 266 -22.72 -3.51 12.05
CA ALA A 266 -21.80 -3.12 13.11
C ALA A 266 -20.60 -2.32 12.58
N GLN A 267 -19.94 -2.78 11.51
CA GLN A 267 -18.77 -2.10 10.93
C GLN A 267 -19.11 -0.78 10.23
N ALA A 268 -20.30 -0.66 9.66
CA ALA A 268 -20.79 0.56 9.04
C ALA A 268 -21.44 1.53 10.03
N LYS A 269 -21.63 1.11 11.30
CA LYS A 269 -22.33 1.88 12.34
C LYS A 269 -23.73 2.30 11.89
N VAL A 270 -24.42 1.42 11.18
CA VAL A 270 -25.78 1.68 10.70
C VAL A 270 -26.75 1.58 11.88
N PRO A 271 -27.59 2.59 12.14
CA PRO A 271 -28.59 2.50 13.20
C PRO A 271 -29.60 1.40 12.88
N ARG A 272 -29.99 0.61 13.88
CA ARG A 272 -31.07 -0.39 13.77
C ARG A 272 -32.35 0.18 14.39
N PRO A 273 -33.20 0.88 13.63
CA PRO A 273 -34.52 1.23 14.13
C PRO A 273 -35.33 -0.04 14.39
N VAL A 274 -36.11 -0.03 15.47
CA VAL A 274 -36.94 -1.17 15.87
C VAL A 274 -37.94 -1.47 14.76
N GLY A 275 -37.98 -2.73 14.30
CA GLY A 275 -38.91 -3.20 13.27
C GLY A 275 -38.40 -3.12 11.83
N GLN A 276 -37.26 -2.49 11.57
CA GLN A 276 -36.69 -2.46 10.22
C GLN A 276 -35.90 -3.74 9.91
N ARG A 277 -36.19 -4.33 8.76
CA ARG A 277 -35.45 -5.47 8.22
C ARG A 277 -34.46 -5.02 7.16
N PHE A 278 -33.32 -5.69 7.14
CA PHE A 278 -32.26 -5.47 6.17
C PHE A 278 -32.04 -6.75 5.37
N SER A 279 -31.75 -6.56 4.09
CA SER A 279 -31.36 -7.61 3.16
C SER A 279 -29.99 -7.30 2.60
N ILE A 280 -29.30 -8.37 2.16
CA ILE A 280 -28.04 -8.24 1.43
C ILE A 280 -28.31 -8.57 -0.03
N LEU A 281 -27.97 -7.64 -0.91
CA LEU A 281 -27.95 -7.86 -2.35
C LEU A 281 -26.54 -8.22 -2.79
N GLN A 282 -26.40 -9.29 -3.57
CA GLN A 282 -25.19 -9.62 -4.28
C GLN A 282 -25.24 -9.00 -5.67
N LEU A 283 -24.36 -8.04 -5.91
CA LEU A 283 -24.07 -7.47 -7.22
C LEU A 283 -22.91 -8.24 -7.84
N TYR A 284 -23.17 -8.91 -8.95
CA TYR A 284 -22.19 -9.72 -9.65
C TYR A 284 -22.19 -9.41 -11.14
N GLN A 285 -21.01 -9.13 -11.69
CA GLN A 285 -20.80 -8.96 -13.12
C GLN A 285 -19.90 -10.08 -13.62
N LYS A 286 -20.52 -11.10 -14.22
CA LYS A 286 -19.78 -12.18 -14.86
C LYS A 286 -18.88 -11.61 -15.96
N PRO A 287 -17.65 -12.13 -16.17
CA PRO A 287 -16.85 -11.78 -17.34
C PRO A 287 -17.70 -11.95 -18.61
N ASP A 288 -17.78 -10.89 -19.42
CA ASP A 288 -18.56 -10.85 -20.67
C ASP A 288 -20.10 -11.01 -20.49
N GLY A 289 -20.63 -10.92 -19.26
CA GLY A 289 -22.06 -11.02 -18.97
C GLY A 289 -22.71 -9.69 -18.52
N PRO A 290 -24.05 -9.62 -18.56
CA PRO A 290 -24.77 -8.48 -18.01
C PRO A 290 -24.62 -8.42 -16.47
N PRO A 291 -24.75 -7.22 -15.86
CA PRO A 291 -24.80 -7.08 -14.42
C PRO A 291 -26.00 -7.85 -13.84
N THR A 292 -25.77 -8.61 -12.77
CA THR A 292 -26.81 -9.38 -12.06
C THR A 292 -26.92 -8.91 -10.61
N CYS A 293 -28.15 -8.79 -10.13
CA CYS A 293 -28.48 -8.44 -8.75
C CYS A 293 -29.29 -9.58 -8.14
N LEU A 294 -28.81 -10.20 -7.08
CA LEU A 294 -29.44 -11.34 -6.43
C LEU A 294 -29.64 -11.06 -4.94
N SER A 295 -30.86 -11.19 -4.45
CA SER A 295 -31.14 -11.11 -3.01
C SER A 295 -30.68 -12.38 -2.30
N LEU A 296 -29.86 -12.25 -1.26
CA LEU A 296 -29.32 -13.38 -0.52
C LEU A 296 -30.23 -13.79 0.63
N THR A 297 -30.53 -15.10 0.72
CA THR A 297 -31.27 -15.67 1.84
C THR A 297 -30.40 -15.69 3.11
N LEU A 298 -30.86 -15.04 4.17
CA LEU A 298 -30.09 -14.87 5.41
C LEU A 298 -29.77 -16.18 6.15
N SER A 299 -30.53 -17.25 5.92
CA SER A 299 -30.32 -18.56 6.54
C SER A 299 -29.21 -19.39 5.89
N HIS A 300 -28.81 -19.06 4.66
CA HIS A 300 -27.77 -19.80 3.95
C HIS A 300 -26.36 -19.38 4.42
N THR A 301 -25.39 -20.27 4.19
CA THR A 301 -23.98 -20.00 4.51
C THR A 301 -23.30 -19.26 3.37
N ALA A 302 -22.29 -18.44 3.70
CA ALA A 302 -21.48 -17.69 2.74
C ALA A 302 -20.85 -18.61 1.68
N GLY A 303 -20.43 -19.80 2.10
CA GLY A 303 -19.83 -20.84 1.26
C GLY A 303 -20.65 -21.19 0.02
N GLN A 304 -21.97 -21.29 0.22
CA GLN A 304 -22.94 -21.80 -0.76
C GLN A 304 -23.51 -20.69 -1.65
N THR A 305 -23.71 -19.49 -1.11
CA THR A 305 -24.46 -18.43 -1.82
C THR A 305 -23.56 -17.36 -2.41
N ILE A 306 -22.41 -17.07 -1.81
CA ILE A 306 -21.61 -15.90 -2.18
C ILE A 306 -20.63 -16.24 -3.28
N THR A 307 -20.76 -15.51 -4.38
CA THR A 307 -19.80 -15.56 -5.48
C THR A 307 -18.56 -14.78 -5.11
N GLU A 308 -17.39 -15.41 -5.20
CA GLU A 308 -16.13 -14.79 -4.83
C GLU A 308 -15.86 -13.53 -5.67
N GLY A 309 -15.47 -12.43 -5.03
CA GLY A 309 -15.23 -11.14 -5.68
C GLY A 309 -16.49 -10.33 -6.01
N ALA A 310 -17.69 -10.83 -5.70
CA ALA A 310 -18.92 -10.07 -5.83
C ALA A 310 -18.98 -8.92 -4.81
N SER A 311 -19.86 -7.94 -5.09
CA SER A 311 -20.13 -6.83 -4.18
C SER A 311 -21.41 -7.09 -3.39
N LEU A 312 -21.33 -7.06 -2.07
CA LEU A 312 -22.45 -7.28 -1.15
C LEU A 312 -22.94 -5.94 -0.63
N ILE A 313 -24.18 -5.59 -0.95
CA ILE A 313 -24.75 -4.31 -0.56
C ILE A 313 -25.84 -4.55 0.48
N LEU A 314 -25.69 -3.93 1.64
CA LEU A 314 -26.74 -3.91 2.65
C LEU A 314 -27.78 -2.85 2.27
N VAL A 315 -29.04 -3.28 2.14
CA VAL A 315 -30.18 -2.42 1.81
C VAL A 315 -31.32 -2.64 2.81
N LYS A 316 -32.28 -1.72 2.84
CA LYS A 316 -33.54 -1.90 3.58
C LYS A 316 -34.48 -2.77 2.73
N ASP A 317 -35.21 -3.70 3.36
CA ASP A 317 -36.08 -4.65 2.65
C ASP A 317 -37.11 -3.98 1.72
N ASP A 318 -37.57 -2.78 2.07
CA ASP A 318 -38.57 -2.04 1.27
C ASP A 318 -38.02 -1.47 -0.06
N GLN A 319 -36.71 -1.61 -0.33
CA GLN A 319 -36.03 -1.02 -1.49
C GLN A 319 -35.51 -2.04 -2.52
N VAL A 320 -35.71 -3.34 -2.28
CA VAL A 320 -35.28 -4.44 -3.16
C VAL A 320 -36.27 -4.68 -4.28
#